data_AF-A0A4Q9HVE6-F1
#
_entry.id   AF-A0A4Q9HVE6-F1
#
_cell.length_a   1.000
_cell.length_b   1.000
_cell.length_c   1.000
_cell.angle_alpha   90.00
_cell.angle_beta   90.00
_cell.angle_gamma   90.00
#
_symmetry.space_group_name_H-M   'P 1'
#
loop_
_entity.id
_entity.type
_entity.pdbx_description
1 polymer ?
#
loop_
_entity_poly.entity_id
_entity_poly.type
_entity_poly.pdbx_seq_one_letter_code
_entity_poly.pdbx_strand_id
1 'polypeptide(L)'
;MSDDDDARPYTKDEVLHGVALLQAHLAGDQDAVAALHGDDDADSAVEAARAMYAMGHIIVYGLIVPEMWVIKKGFSYGETRHVPELQLAILVVERLADRVEMARDVPAVCALSAGDVMGLIVQCTGTTREEVPAFLNTVRERTLQSMTA
;
A
#
# COMPACT_ATOMS: atom_id res chain seq x y z
N MET A 1 -12.19 23.54 -8.29
CA MET A 1 -10.91 22.81 -8.23
C MET A 1 -10.58 22.70 -6.77
N SER A 2 -10.99 21.59 -6.16
CA SER A 2 -10.92 21.42 -4.71
C SER A 2 -9.68 20.60 -4.35
N ASP A 3 -8.65 21.32 -3.89
CA ASP A 3 -7.61 21.04 -2.89
C ASP A 3 -7.58 19.67 -2.14
N ASP A 4 -7.71 18.52 -2.81
CA ASP A 4 -7.62 17.18 -2.15
C ASP A 4 -6.37 16.36 -2.51
N ASP A 5 -5.42 16.91 -3.27
CA ASP A 5 -4.09 16.29 -3.46
C ASP A 5 -3.11 16.67 -2.32
N ASP A 6 -3.39 17.70 -1.51
CA ASP A 6 -2.51 18.16 -0.40
C ASP A 6 -2.63 17.34 0.91
N ALA A 7 -3.58 16.41 1.01
CA ALA A 7 -3.84 15.68 2.27
C ALA A 7 -3.25 14.25 2.34
N ARG A 8 -2.80 13.69 1.21
CA ARG A 8 -2.33 12.29 1.14
C ARG A 8 -0.80 12.24 1.23
N PRO A 9 -0.20 11.33 2.03
CA PRO A 9 1.25 11.24 2.16
C PRO A 9 1.93 10.50 0.99
N TYR A 10 1.22 10.30 -0.12
CA TYR A 10 1.69 9.58 -1.30
C TYR A 10 1.09 10.18 -2.58
N THR A 11 1.77 9.97 -3.69
CA THR A 11 1.33 10.42 -5.02
C THR A 11 0.50 9.34 -5.73
N LYS A 12 -0.26 9.73 -6.76
CA LYS A 12 -1.02 8.78 -7.59
C LYS A 12 -0.09 7.85 -8.38
N ASP A 13 1.08 8.34 -8.78
CA ASP A 13 2.09 7.54 -9.49
C ASP A 13 2.68 6.46 -8.59
N GLU A 14 2.93 6.75 -7.31
CA GLU A 14 3.36 5.74 -6.32
C GLU A 14 2.33 4.61 -6.17
N VAL A 15 1.04 4.93 -6.23
CA VAL A 15 -0.03 3.93 -6.18
C VAL A 15 0.00 3.04 -7.42
N LEU A 16 0.11 3.64 -8.61
CA LEU A 16 0.18 2.90 -9.88
C LEU A 16 1.44 2.02 -9.94
N HIS A 17 2.57 2.54 -9.48
CA HIS A 17 3.82 1.79 -9.36
C HIS A 17 3.68 0.62 -8.39
N GLY A 18 3.01 0.84 -7.24
CA GLY A 18 2.79 -0.20 -6.23
C GLY A 18 1.89 -1.32 -6.75
N VAL A 19 0.84 -0.97 -7.49
CA VAL A 19 0.01 -1.95 -8.20
C VAL A 19 0.84 -2.78 -9.17
N ALA A 20 1.66 -2.15 -10.02
CA ALA A 20 2.48 -2.83 -11.00
C ALA A 20 3.47 -3.81 -10.35
N LEU A 21 4.17 -3.37 -9.30
CA LEU A 21 5.10 -4.21 -8.53
C LEU A 21 4.41 -5.43 -7.91
N LEU A 22 3.26 -5.24 -7.26
CA LEU A 22 2.52 -6.35 -6.64
C LEU A 22 2.01 -7.32 -7.70
N GLN A 23 1.54 -6.84 -8.85
CA GLN A 23 1.11 -7.69 -9.96
C GLN A 23 2.28 -8.51 -10.52
N ALA A 24 3.46 -7.89 -10.70
CA ALA A 24 4.67 -8.59 -11.15
C ALA A 24 5.11 -9.67 -10.14
N HIS A 25 5.12 -9.35 -8.83
CA HIS A 25 5.40 -10.33 -7.78
C HIS A 25 4.40 -11.49 -7.75
N LEU A 26 3.10 -11.24 -7.96
CA LEU A 26 2.08 -12.29 -8.01
C LEU A 26 2.23 -13.19 -9.23
N ALA A 27 2.63 -12.63 -10.36
CA ALA A 27 2.92 -13.39 -11.58
C ALA A 27 4.21 -14.21 -11.48
N GLY A 28 5.06 -13.95 -10.48
CA GLY A 28 6.39 -14.55 -10.38
C GLY A 28 7.35 -14.03 -11.45
N ASP A 29 7.05 -12.89 -12.07
CA ASP A 29 7.83 -12.29 -13.15
C ASP A 29 8.98 -11.46 -12.59
N GLN A 30 10.12 -12.12 -12.35
CA GLN A 30 11.31 -11.48 -11.79
C GLN A 30 11.90 -10.41 -12.72
N ASP A 31 11.74 -10.55 -14.04
CA ASP A 31 12.24 -9.60 -15.02
C ASP A 31 11.42 -8.30 -14.97
N ALA A 32 10.09 -8.42 -14.86
CA ALA A 32 9.21 -7.26 -14.66
C ALA A 32 9.44 -6.58 -13.30
N VAL A 33 9.67 -7.37 -12.24
CA VAL A 33 10.03 -6.85 -10.91
C VAL A 33 11.34 -6.06 -11.00
N ALA A 34 12.37 -6.61 -11.63
CA ALA A 34 13.66 -5.94 -11.82
C ALA A 34 13.51 -4.65 -12.65
N ALA A 35 12.75 -4.68 -13.75
CA ALA A 35 12.51 -3.52 -14.59
C ALA A 35 11.80 -2.37 -13.84
N LEU A 36 10.89 -2.70 -12.93
CA LEU A 36 10.20 -1.72 -12.09
C LEU A 36 11.07 -1.22 -10.93
N HIS A 37 11.99 -2.04 -10.44
CA HIS A 37 12.96 -1.65 -9.42
C HIS A 37 14.13 -0.82 -9.94
N GLY A 38 14.26 -0.62 -11.26
CA GLY A 38 15.42 0.04 -11.87
C GLY A 38 16.70 -0.80 -11.70
N ASP A 39 17.65 -0.67 -12.64
CA ASP A 39 18.92 -1.39 -12.58
C ASP A 39 19.76 -0.92 -11.38
N ASP A 40 19.63 -1.60 -10.22
CA ASP A 40 20.44 -1.43 -8.99
C ASP A 40 20.71 0.03 -8.57
N ASP A 41 19.73 0.92 -8.77
CA ASP A 41 19.80 2.32 -8.37
C ASP A 41 19.13 2.53 -7.00
N ALA A 42 19.80 3.26 -6.12
CA ALA A 42 19.32 3.55 -4.76
C ALA A 42 18.00 4.34 -4.79
N ASP A 43 17.81 5.20 -5.79
CA ASP A 43 16.59 5.97 -5.95
C ASP A 43 15.41 5.09 -6.37
N SER A 44 15.63 4.08 -7.21
CA SER A 44 14.58 3.15 -7.62
C SER A 44 14.16 2.20 -6.50
N ALA A 45 15.06 1.86 -5.57
CA ALA A 45 14.68 1.17 -4.33
C ALA A 45 13.76 2.03 -3.45
N VAL A 46 14.02 3.33 -3.34
CA VAL A 46 13.15 4.27 -2.62
C VAL A 46 11.80 4.40 -3.28
N GLU A 47 11.75 4.52 -4.61
CA GLU A 47 10.49 4.60 -5.36
C GLU A 47 9.62 3.36 -5.12
N ALA A 48 10.21 2.17 -5.16
CA ALA A 48 9.50 0.94 -4.86
C ALA A 48 9.03 0.85 -3.39
N ALA A 49 9.84 1.31 -2.43
CA ALA A 49 9.44 1.37 -1.03
C ALA A 49 8.30 2.37 -0.80
N ARG A 50 8.35 3.55 -1.44
CA ARG A 50 7.27 4.55 -1.41
C ARG A 50 5.97 4.00 -2.00
N ALA A 51 6.08 3.23 -3.08
CA ALA A 51 4.95 2.57 -3.69
C ALA A 51 4.30 1.54 -2.75
N MET A 52 5.09 0.76 -2.00
CA MET A 52 4.55 -0.15 -0.98
C MET A 52 3.92 0.62 0.19
N TYR A 53 4.52 1.72 0.63
CA TYR A 53 3.95 2.60 1.64
C TYR A 53 2.59 3.17 1.20
N ALA A 54 2.48 3.66 -0.04
CA ALA A 54 1.23 4.16 -0.61
C ALA A 54 0.14 3.09 -0.60
N MET A 55 0.47 1.87 -1.02
CA MET A 55 -0.47 0.74 -1.00
C MET A 55 -0.91 0.37 0.43
N GLY A 56 0.04 0.27 1.37
CA GLY A 56 -0.27 0.03 2.78
C GLY A 56 -1.20 1.10 3.35
N HIS A 57 -0.93 2.37 3.04
CA HIS A 57 -1.76 3.49 3.49
C HIS A 57 -3.18 3.42 2.92
N ILE A 58 -3.34 3.10 1.63
CA ILE A 58 -4.67 2.92 1.00
C ILE A 58 -5.45 1.80 1.68
N ILE A 59 -4.81 0.66 1.94
CA ILE A 59 -5.49 -0.49 2.56
C ILE A 59 -5.91 -0.14 3.99
N VAL A 60 -4.98 0.37 4.80
CA VAL A 60 -5.27 0.62 6.23
C VAL A 60 -6.25 1.77 6.43
N TYR A 61 -6.00 2.92 5.81
CA TYR A 61 -6.83 4.11 6.04
C TYR A 61 -8.03 4.19 5.11
N GLY A 62 -7.96 3.59 3.93
CA GLY A 62 -9.05 3.59 2.95
C GLY A 62 -10.03 2.42 3.08
N LEU A 63 -9.64 1.31 3.71
CA LEU A 63 -10.51 0.13 3.88
C LEU A 63 -10.67 -0.26 5.36
N ILE A 64 -9.57 -0.55 6.06
CA ILE A 64 -9.62 -1.11 7.43
C ILE A 64 -10.27 -0.12 8.40
N VAL A 65 -9.76 1.11 8.47
CA VAL A 65 -10.30 2.14 9.37
C VAL A 65 -11.80 2.39 9.13
N PRO A 66 -12.26 2.60 7.87
CA PRO A 66 -13.70 2.69 7.57
C PRO A 66 -14.51 1.46 7.98
N GLU A 67 -14.08 0.24 7.68
CA GLU A 67 -14.84 -0.97 8.02
C GLU A 67 -14.97 -1.18 9.53
N MET A 68 -13.88 -0.95 10.26
CA MET A 68 -13.87 -1.02 11.73
C MET A 68 -14.79 0.04 12.36
N TRP A 69 -14.97 1.18 11.68
CA TRP A 69 -15.92 2.21 12.07
C TRP A 69 -17.37 1.83 11.76
N VAL A 70 -17.64 1.22 10.60
CA VAL A 70 -18.98 0.74 10.20
C VAL A 70 -19.50 -0.32 11.18
N ILE A 71 -18.62 -1.20 11.67
CA ILE A 71 -18.96 -2.22 12.69
C ILE A 71 -19.25 -1.58 14.07
N LYS A 72 -18.72 -0.40 14.35
CA LYS A 72 -18.87 0.30 15.64
C LYS A 72 -19.59 1.66 15.50
N LYS A 73 -20.85 1.67 15.05
CA LYS A 73 -21.76 2.83 15.19
C LYS A 73 -22.10 3.19 16.66
N GLY A 74 -21.10 3.34 17.54
CA GLY A 74 -21.27 3.66 18.95
C GLY A 74 -20.00 4.12 19.71
N PHE A 75 -18.84 4.24 19.05
CA PHE A 75 -17.61 4.73 19.70
C PHE A 75 -17.14 6.05 19.07
N SER A 76 -16.65 7.00 19.87
CA SER A 76 -16.11 8.27 19.39
C SER A 76 -14.69 8.10 18.84
N TYR A 77 -14.39 8.84 17.76
CA TYR A 77 -13.06 8.86 17.13
C TYR A 77 -12.04 9.44 18.12
N GLY A 78 -11.10 8.61 18.60
CA GLY A 78 -10.08 9.03 19.58
C GLY A 78 -9.55 7.92 20.50
N GLU A 79 -10.28 6.82 20.68
CA GLU A 79 -9.89 5.70 21.54
C GLU A 79 -9.48 4.45 20.74
N THR A 80 -8.61 4.61 19.75
CA THR A 80 -8.04 3.47 18.99
C THR A 80 -7.17 2.54 19.85
N ARG A 81 -6.82 2.97 21.07
CA ARG A 81 -6.07 2.20 22.09
C ARG A 81 -6.77 0.92 22.56
N HIS A 82 -8.03 0.74 22.21
CA HIS A 82 -8.83 -0.43 22.60
C HIS A 82 -9.19 -1.32 21.42
N VAL A 83 -8.52 -1.14 20.28
CA VAL A 83 -8.69 -2.00 19.10
C VAL A 83 -7.33 -2.46 18.60
N PRO A 84 -6.79 -3.56 19.17
CA PRO A 84 -5.46 -4.06 18.86
C PRO A 84 -5.21 -4.30 17.37
N GLU A 85 -6.23 -4.73 16.63
CA GLU A 85 -6.15 -4.99 15.19
C GLU A 85 -5.88 -3.71 14.39
N LEU A 86 -6.49 -2.59 14.80
CA LEU A 86 -6.25 -1.29 14.18
C LEU A 86 -4.85 -0.78 14.51
N GLN A 87 -4.39 -0.95 15.75
CA GLN A 87 -3.04 -0.57 16.13
C GLN A 87 -1.99 -1.37 15.38
N LEU A 88 -2.21 -2.67 15.17
CA LEU A 88 -1.33 -3.51 14.37
C LEU A 88 -1.33 -3.08 12.90
N ALA A 89 -2.48 -2.76 12.31
CA ALA A 89 -2.56 -2.26 10.95
C ALA A 89 -1.82 -0.92 10.78
N ILE A 90 -2.01 0.02 11.70
CA ILE A 90 -1.29 1.30 11.72
C ILE A 90 0.22 1.08 11.85
N LEU A 91 0.65 0.19 12.75
CA LEU A 91 2.06 -0.14 12.93
C LEU A 91 2.70 -0.71 11.66
N VAL A 92 1.97 -1.47 10.84
CA VAL A 92 2.49 -1.93 9.54
C VAL A 92 2.74 -0.75 8.62
N VAL A 93 1.86 0.25 8.57
CA VAL A 93 2.07 1.46 7.75
C VAL A 93 3.25 2.29 8.25
N GLU A 94 3.39 2.45 9.57
CA GLU A 94 4.55 3.13 10.18
C GLU A 94 5.85 2.42 9.79
N ARG A 95 5.88 1.09 9.86
CA ARG A 95 7.04 0.30 9.43
C ARG A 95 7.33 0.43 7.94
N LEU A 96 6.29 0.51 7.10
CA LEU A 96 6.48 0.75 5.67
C LEU A 96 7.06 2.15 5.42
N ALA A 97 6.68 3.16 6.20
CA ALA A 97 7.26 4.49 6.14
C ALA A 97 8.75 4.48 6.54
N ASP A 98 9.09 3.87 7.67
CA ASP A 98 10.49 3.74 8.12
C ASP A 98 11.36 3.05 7.07
N ARG A 99 10.79 2.07 6.37
CA ARG A 99 11.46 1.33 5.30
C ARG A 99 11.74 2.16 4.06
N VAL A 100 11.00 3.24 3.80
CA VAL A 100 11.32 4.18 2.71
C VAL A 100 12.67 4.85 2.98
N GLU A 101 12.90 5.28 4.22
CA GLU A 101 14.18 5.89 4.62
C GLU A 101 15.35 4.89 4.51
N MET A 102 15.09 3.62 4.80
CA MET A 102 16.11 2.56 4.75
C MET A 102 16.36 1.98 3.35
N ALA A 103 15.45 2.19 2.40
CA ALA A 103 15.50 1.52 1.10
C ALA A 103 16.74 1.87 0.28
N ARG A 104 17.30 3.08 0.47
CA ARG A 104 18.55 3.51 -0.17
C ARG A 104 19.74 2.62 0.19
N ASP A 105 19.78 2.18 1.44
CA ASP A 105 20.93 1.44 1.99
C ASP A 105 20.69 -0.08 2.00
N VAL A 106 19.44 -0.51 1.96
CA VAL A 106 19.05 -1.93 2.07
C VAL A 106 17.95 -2.26 1.05
N PRO A 107 18.29 -2.55 -0.23
CA PRO A 107 17.32 -2.84 -1.28
C PRO A 107 16.39 -4.04 -1.00
N ALA A 108 16.85 -5.01 -0.21
CA ALA A 108 16.06 -6.17 0.23
C ALA A 108 14.78 -5.79 1.01
N VAL A 109 14.71 -4.56 1.53
CA VAL A 109 13.54 -4.01 2.23
C VAL A 109 12.30 -3.94 1.32
N CYS A 110 12.48 -3.79 0.01
CA CYS A 110 11.36 -3.67 -0.93
C CYS A 110 10.58 -4.99 -1.08
N ALA A 111 11.28 -6.12 -1.24
CA ALA A 111 10.64 -7.44 -1.35
C ALA A 111 9.88 -7.82 -0.07
N LEU A 112 10.43 -7.47 1.11
CA LEU A 112 9.75 -7.66 2.39
C LEU A 112 8.47 -6.80 2.48
N SER A 113 8.52 -5.58 1.95
CA SER A 113 7.38 -4.66 1.94
C SER A 113 6.26 -5.13 1.01
N ALA A 114 6.59 -5.70 -0.15
CA ALA A 114 5.59 -6.32 -1.02
C ALA A 114 4.88 -7.51 -0.34
N GLY A 115 5.63 -8.35 0.38
CA GLY A 115 5.08 -9.43 1.20
C GLY A 115 4.08 -8.94 2.25
N ASP A 116 4.45 -7.90 3.00
CA ASP A 116 3.60 -7.31 4.03
C ASP A 116 2.32 -6.69 3.44
N VAL A 117 2.43 -5.98 2.32
CA VAL A 117 1.26 -5.38 1.63
C VAL A 117 0.33 -6.47 1.09
N MET A 118 0.85 -7.53 0.47
CA MET A 118 0.00 -8.67 0.05
C MET A 118 -0.69 -9.34 1.25
N GLY A 119 0.02 -9.49 2.37
CA GLY A 119 -0.53 -9.99 3.61
C GLY A 119 -1.69 -9.13 4.12
N LEU A 120 -1.52 -7.80 4.11
CA LEU A 120 -2.59 -6.86 4.46
C LEU A 120 -3.81 -7.01 3.55
N ILE A 121 -3.64 -7.12 2.23
CA ILE A 121 -4.78 -7.34 1.32
C ILE A 121 -5.53 -8.60 1.73
N VAL A 122 -4.86 -9.76 1.72
CA VAL A 122 -5.52 -11.05 1.99
C VAL A 122 -6.19 -11.08 3.37
N GLN A 123 -5.49 -10.62 4.41
CA GLN A 123 -6.00 -10.68 5.78
C GLN A 123 -7.12 -9.68 6.06
N CYS A 124 -7.07 -8.51 5.43
CA CYS A 124 -7.96 -7.41 5.81
C CYS A 124 -9.16 -7.24 4.87
N THR A 125 -9.10 -7.74 3.64
CA THR A 125 -10.23 -7.65 2.69
C THR A 125 -10.94 -8.99 2.48
N GLY A 126 -10.50 -10.05 3.18
CA GLY A 126 -11.05 -11.41 3.03
C GLY A 126 -10.83 -12.02 1.63
N THR A 127 -9.96 -11.40 0.85
CA THR A 127 -9.68 -11.74 -0.55
C THR A 127 -8.73 -12.91 -0.61
N THR A 128 -9.01 -13.92 -1.43
CA THR A 128 -8.06 -15.01 -1.64
C THR A 128 -6.86 -14.53 -2.46
N ARG A 129 -5.76 -15.29 -2.44
CA ARG A 129 -4.56 -14.93 -3.21
C ARG A 129 -4.84 -14.81 -4.70
N GLU A 130 -5.75 -15.64 -5.22
CA GLU A 130 -6.20 -15.66 -6.61
C GLU A 130 -7.03 -14.42 -6.98
N GLU A 131 -7.68 -13.80 -6.01
CA GLU A 131 -8.53 -12.62 -6.19
C GLU A 131 -7.76 -11.29 -6.06
N VAL A 132 -6.55 -11.32 -5.47
CA VAL A 132 -5.69 -10.12 -5.31
C VAL A 132 -5.47 -9.36 -6.63
N PRO A 133 -5.22 -9.99 -7.80
CA PRO A 133 -5.08 -9.26 -9.05
C PRO A 133 -6.31 -8.41 -9.42
N ALA A 134 -7.52 -8.90 -9.14
CA ALA A 134 -8.76 -8.17 -9.41
C ALA A 134 -8.93 -6.97 -8.44
N PHE A 135 -8.55 -7.16 -7.17
CA PHE A 135 -8.48 -6.07 -6.20
C PHE A 135 -7.52 -4.96 -6.67
N LEU A 136 -6.31 -5.34 -7.09
CA LEU A 136 -5.29 -4.40 -7.58
C LEU A 136 -5.75 -3.64 -8.83
N ASN A 137 -6.48 -4.30 -9.75
CA ASN A 137 -7.07 -3.63 -10.90
C ASN A 137 -8.12 -2.58 -10.50
N THR A 138 -8.91 -2.84 -9.46
CA THR A 138 -9.87 -1.85 -8.93
C THR A 138 -9.16 -0.62 -8.38
N VAL A 139 -8.07 -0.82 -7.62
CA VAL A 139 -7.24 0.29 -7.11
C VAL A 139 -6.66 1.12 -8.26
N ARG A 140 -6.13 0.45 -9.29
CA ARG A 140 -5.60 1.09 -10.51
C ARG A 140 -6.66 1.94 -11.21
N GLU A 141 -7.82 1.35 -11.50
CA GLU A 141 -8.90 2.02 -12.24
C GLU A 141 -9.41 3.26 -11.50
N ARG A 142 -9.62 3.16 -10.18
CA ARG A 142 -10.02 4.31 -9.35
C ARG A 142 -8.95 5.40 -9.34
N THR A 143 -7.68 5.01 -9.25
CA THR A 143 -6.56 5.96 -9.26
C THR A 143 -6.53 6.72 -10.59
N LEU A 144 -6.61 6.02 -11.72
CA LEU A 144 -6.63 6.62 -13.06
C LEU A 144 -7.84 7.55 -13.26
N GLN A 145 -9.03 7.15 -12.82
CA GLN A 145 -10.24 8.00 -12.88
C GLN A 145 -10.06 9.30 -12.09
N SER A 146 -9.39 9.24 -10.93
CA SER A 146 -9.11 10.42 -10.10
C SER A 146 -8.01 11.34 -10.64
N MET A 147 -7.29 10.94 -11.70
CA MET A 147 -6.33 11.80 -12.40
C MET A 147 -6.98 12.61 -13.51
N THR A 148 -8.13 12.16 -14.02
CA THR A 148 -8.85 12.78 -15.15
C THR A 148 -9.97 13.73 -14.73
N ALA A 149 -10.33 13.77 -13.45
CA ALA A 149 -11.39 14.59 -12.87
C ALA A 149 -10.83 15.89 -12.27
#